data_AF-A0A8I1PJT1-F1
#
_entry.id   AF-A0A8I1PJT1-F1
#
_cell.length_a   1.000
_cell.length_b   1.000
_cell.length_c   1.000
_cell.angle_alpha   90.00
_cell.angle_beta   90.00
_cell.angle_gamma   90.00
#
_symmetry.space_group_name_H-M   'P 1'
#
loop_
_entity.id
_entity.type
_entity.pdbx_description
1 polymer ?
#
loop_
_entity_poly.entity_id
_entity_poly.type
_entity_poly.pdbx_seq_one_letter_code
_entity_poly.pdbx_strand_id
1 'polypeptide(L)'
;MIRICERCYGHVADHEPHVELAHVDHALADGSVVWNHSHVHTVPCAAAGTGRSPVEVPDRGDWDERRRGLSPAASAHIARRTERVAPRA
;
A
#
# COMPACT_ATOMS: atom_id res chain seq x y z
N MET A 1 -4.13 8.66 14.63
CA MET A 1 -3.08 8.97 13.64
C MET A 1 -2.72 7.66 12.94
N ILE A 2 -2.81 7.57 11.62
CA ILE A 2 -2.39 6.37 10.89
C ILE A 2 -0.90 6.50 10.63
N ARG A 3 -0.10 5.53 11.08
CA ARG A 3 1.35 5.50 10.87
C ARG A 3 1.68 4.47 9.80
N ILE A 4 2.42 4.89 8.80
CA ILE A 4 2.82 4.05 7.67
C ILE A 4 4.34 4.05 7.59
N CYS A 5 4.93 2.86 7.50
CA CYS A 5 6.36 2.70 7.32
C CYS A 5 6.76 3.11 5.90
N GLU A 6 7.69 4.05 5.73
CA GLU A 6 8.11 4.53 4.41
C GLU A 6 8.87 3.46 3.57
N ARG A 7 9.35 2.39 4.22
CA ARG A 7 10.09 1.30 3.56
C ARG A 7 9.18 0.21 3.00
N CYS A 8 8.16 -0.20 3.76
CA CYS A 8 7.28 -1.31 3.37
C CYS A 8 5.86 -0.87 2.98
N TYR A 9 5.50 0.40 3.22
CA TYR A 9 4.15 0.94 3.10
C TYR A 9 3.10 0.23 3.96
N GLY A 10 3.54 -0.55 4.94
CA GLY A 10 2.69 -1.23 5.92
C GLY A 10 2.35 -0.32 7.11
N HIS A 11 1.31 -0.70 7.85
CA HIS A 11 0.94 -0.05 9.10
C HIS A 11 2.03 -0.25 10.17
N VAL A 12 2.31 0.80 10.94
CA VAL A 12 3.16 0.73 12.14
C VAL A 12 2.24 0.73 13.36
N ALA A 13 2.11 -0.42 14.02
CA ALA A 13 1.26 -0.55 15.19
C ALA A 13 1.87 0.13 16.43
N ASP A 14 1.02 0.50 17.40
CA ASP A 14 1.44 1.27 18.57
C ASP A 14 2.52 0.60 19.42
N HIS A 15 2.58 -0.73 19.40
CA HIS A 15 3.53 -1.55 20.13
C HIS A 15 4.79 -1.92 19.31
N GLU A 16 4.83 -1.57 18.02
CA GLU A 16 5.95 -1.93 17.16
C GLU A 16 7.10 -0.93 17.34
N PRO A 17 8.35 -1.42 17.47
CA PRO A 17 9.50 -0.55 17.56
C PRO A 17 9.75 0.13 16.20
N HIS A 18 9.79 1.46 16.22
CA HIS A 18 9.97 2.29 15.03
C HIS A 18 10.73 3.57 15.39
N VAL A 19 11.25 4.24 14.36
CA VAL A 19 11.74 5.62 14.44
C VAL A 19 10.80 6.54 13.70
N GLU A 20 10.64 7.75 14.22
CA GLU A 20 9.95 8.85 13.55
C GLU A 20 11.01 9.80 12.98
N LEU A 21 10.86 10.15 11.70
CA LEU A 21 11.75 11.07 11.00
C LEU A 21 10.95 12.33 10.63
N ALA A 22 11.49 13.49 10.97
CA ALA A 22 10.91 14.78 10.60
C ALA A 22 11.70 15.37 9.42
N HIS A 23 11.02 15.59 8.30
CA HIS A 23 11.55 16.22 7.11
C HIS A 23 10.92 17.60 6.96
N VAL A 24 11.72 18.59 6.57
CA VAL A 24 11.17 19.89 6.14
C VAL A 24 10.43 19.65 4.82
N ASP A 25 9.13 19.92 4.80
CA ASP A 25 8.35 19.92 3.56
C ASP A 25 8.57 21.24 2.82
N HIS A 26 8.22 22.36 3.45
CA HIS A 26 8.51 23.70 2.95
C HIS A 26 8.46 24.75 4.06
N ALA A 27 9.02 25.93 3.78
CA ALA A 27 8.88 27.11 4.61
C ALA A 27 7.78 28.03 4.07
N LEU A 28 6.98 28.62 4.96
CA LEU A 28 5.97 29.62 4.65
C LEU A 28 6.58 31.02 4.59
N ALA A 29 5.84 31.96 4.00
CA ALA A 29 6.29 33.34 3.81
C ALA A 29 6.52 34.10 5.15
N ASP A 30 5.91 33.64 6.23
CA ASP A 30 6.10 34.17 7.59
C ASP A 30 7.31 33.58 8.32
N GLY A 31 8.06 32.69 7.65
CA GLY A 31 9.24 32.02 8.21
C GLY A 31 8.94 30.76 9.02
N SER A 32 7.67 30.37 9.16
CA SER A 32 7.33 29.08 9.77
C SER A 32 7.65 27.91 8.83
N VAL A 33 7.89 26.72 9.41
CA VAL A 33 8.25 25.52 8.66
C VAL A 33 7.15 24.49 8.79
N VAL A 34 6.69 23.97 7.64
CA VAL A 34 5.81 22.82 7.57
C VAL A 34 6.68 21.56 7.59
N TRP A 35 6.40 20.68 8.55
CA TRP A 35 7.12 19.43 8.75
C TRP A 35 6.31 18.26 8.21
N ASN A 36 6.99 17.34 7.53
CA ASN A 36 6.47 16.05 7.14
C ASN A 36 7.09 14.97 8.04
N HIS A 37 6.25 14.13 8.63
CA HIS A 37 6.68 13.09 9.56
C HIS A 37 6.54 11.72 8.89
N SER A 38 7.65 11.00 8.72
CA SER A 38 7.67 9.62 8.25
C SER A 38 8.06 8.66 9.36
N HIS A 39 7.68 7.39 9.21
CA HIS A 39 7.91 6.36 10.22
C HIS A 39 8.68 5.20 9.58
N VAL A 40 9.59 4.57 10.33
CA VAL A 40 10.37 3.42 9.85
C VAL A 40 10.45 2.36 10.95
N HIS A 41 10.03 1.13 10.64
CA HIS A 41 10.28 -0.02 11.53
C HIS A 41 11.78 -0.17 11.80
N THR A 42 12.16 -0.33 13.07
CA THR A 42 13.57 -0.60 13.43
C THR A 42 13.96 -2.04 13.13
N VAL A 43 12.99 -2.96 13.17
CA VAL A 43 13.15 -4.34 12.74
C VAL A 43 12.97 -4.46 11.22
N PRO A 44 13.58 -5.47 10.57
CA PRO A 44 13.32 -5.74 9.15
C PRO A 44 11.82 -5.91 8.90
N CYS A 45 11.27 -5.08 8.01
CA CYS A 45 9.90 -5.19 7.53
C CYS A 45 9.86 -5.91 6.18
N ALA A 46 8.67 -6.38 5.81
CA ALA A 46 8.42 -6.98 4.50
C ALA A 46 8.83 -6.02 3.38
N ALA A 47 9.26 -6.54 2.23
CA ALA A 47 9.50 -5.72 1.06
C ALA A 47 8.21 -4.94 0.67
N ALA A 48 8.37 -3.74 0.13
CA ALA A 48 7.25 -2.95 -0.37
C ALA A 48 6.38 -3.80 -1.31
N GLY A 49 5.06 -3.80 -1.06
CA GLY A 49 4.09 -4.56 -1.86
C GLY A 49 4.07 -6.07 -1.59
N THR A 50 4.83 -6.60 -0.61
CA THR A 50 4.74 -8.02 -0.22
C THR A 50 4.00 -8.24 1.10
N GLY A 51 3.82 -7.20 1.91
CA GLY A 51 2.99 -7.25 3.11
C GLY A 51 1.51 -7.39 2.74
N ARG A 52 0.80 -8.33 3.39
CA ARG A 52 -0.67 -8.41 3.30
C ARG A 52 -1.30 -7.72 4.49
N SER A 53 -2.35 -6.95 4.23
CA SER A 53 -3.18 -6.42 5.31
C SER A 53 -4.05 -7.53 5.91
N PRO A 54 -4.29 -7.56 7.24
CA PRO A 54 -5.25 -8.51 7.84
C PRO A 54 -6.68 -8.37 7.28
N VAL A 55 -7.01 -7.19 6.73
CA VAL A 55 -8.31 -6.93 6.08
C VAL A 55 -8.29 -7.21 4.57
N GLU A 56 -7.13 -7.53 3.98
CA GLU A 56 -7.08 -8.00 2.60
C GLU A 56 -7.68 -9.39 2.50
N VAL A 57 -8.49 -9.59 1.46
CA VAL A 57 -9.03 -10.90 1.14
C VAL A 57 -7.88 -11.83 0.75
N PRO A 58 -7.72 -13.00 1.41
CA PRO A 58 -6.64 -13.93 1.09
C PRO A 58 -6.64 -14.37 -0.37
N ASP A 59 -5.47 -14.43 -0.99
CA ASP A 59 -5.32 -14.95 -2.34
C ASP A 59 -5.44 -16.48 -2.34
N ARG A 60 -6.58 -17.00 -2.78
CA ARG A 60 -6.81 -18.44 -2.93
C ARG A 60 -6.46 -18.95 -4.33
N GLY A 61 -5.96 -18.10 -5.22
CA GLY A 61 -5.71 -18.42 -6.63
C GLY A 61 -6.91 -18.16 -7.55
N ASP A 62 -8.11 -18.07 -7.00
CA ASP A 62 -9.32 -17.75 -7.74
C ASP A 62 -9.62 -16.24 -7.77
N TRP A 63 -10.44 -15.81 -8.73
CA TRP A 63 -10.95 -14.45 -8.80
C TRP A 63 -11.93 -14.17 -7.65
N ASP A 64 -11.73 -13.07 -6.92
CA ASP A 64 -12.63 -12.55 -5.89
C ASP A 64 -12.81 -11.04 -6.09
N GLU A 65 -14.06 -10.62 -6.29
CA GLU A 65 -14.44 -9.23 -6.57
C GLU A 65 -14.17 -8.25 -5.42
N ARG A 66 -14.04 -8.76 -4.20
CA ARG A 66 -13.78 -7.94 -3.00
C ARG A 66 -12.29 -7.58 -2.88
N ARG A 67 -11.43 -8.26 -3.64
CA ARG A 67 -9.99 -8.06 -3.59
C ARG A 67 -9.61 -6.82 -4.40
N ARG A 68 -8.84 -5.91 -3.80
CA ARG A 68 -8.30 -4.72 -4.47
C ARG A 68 -6.89 -5.04 -5.02
N GLY A 69 -6.55 -4.44 -6.16
CA GLY A 69 -5.22 -4.59 -6.79
C GLY A 69 -5.15 -5.57 -7.97
N LEU A 70 -3.98 -5.64 -8.61
CA LEU A 70 -3.72 -6.47 -9.80
C LEU A 70 -3.06 -7.80 -9.39
N SER A 71 -3.88 -8.83 -9.20
CA SER A 71 -3.40 -10.20 -9.02
C SER A 71 -3.38 -10.98 -10.34
N PRO A 72 -2.67 -12.12 -10.42
CA PRO A 72 -2.75 -12.99 -11.60
C PRO A 72 -4.19 -13.41 -11.94
N ALA A 73 -4.99 -13.75 -10.92
CA ALA A 73 -6.41 -14.09 -11.10
C ALA A 73 -7.26 -12.90 -11.58
N ALA A 74 -6.96 -11.68 -11.09
CA ALA A 74 -7.58 -10.44 -11.55
C ALA A 74 -7.24 -10.15 -13.01
N SER A 75 -5.96 -10.25 -13.39
CA SER A 75 -5.50 -10.10 -14.76
C SER A 75 -6.17 -11.10 -15.70
N ALA A 76 -6.27 -12.36 -15.29
CA ALA A 76 -6.95 -13.40 -16.08
C ALA A 76 -8.47 -13.15 -16.21
N HIS A 77 -9.12 -12.65 -15.15
CA HIS A 77 -10.54 -12.27 -15.20
C HIS A 77 -10.77 -11.10 -16.18
N ILE A 78 -9.92 -10.06 -16.10
CA ILE A 78 -9.98 -8.90 -17.00
C ILE A 78 -9.79 -9.35 -18.46
N ALA A 79 -8.77 -10.17 -18.75
CA ALA A 79 -8.52 -10.69 -20.09
C ALA A 79 -9.73 -11.42 -20.69
N ARG A 80 -10.34 -12.35 -19.93
CA ARG A 80 -11.56 -13.06 -20.35
C ARG A 80 -12.76 -12.12 -20.57
N ARG A 81 -12.86 -11.05 -19.78
CA ARG A 81 -13.94 -10.07 -19.92
C ARG A 81 -13.76 -9.25 -21.21
N THR A 82 -12.53 -8.88 -21.55
CA THR A 82 -12.21 -8.18 -22.80
C THR A 82 -12.56 -9.04 -24.02
N GLU A 83 -12.27 -10.34 -23.98
CA GLU A 83 -12.65 -11.29 -25.04
C GLU A 83 -14.17 -11.42 -25.23
N ARG A 84 -14.96 -11.33 -24.15
CA ARG A 84 -16.43 -11.35 -24.22
C ARG A 84 -17.04 -10.08 -24.79
N VAL A 85 -16.36 -8.94 -24.66
CA VAL A 85 -16.86 -7.62 -25.10
C VAL A 85 -16.39 -7.28 -26.51
N ALA A 86 -15.35 -7.95 -27.02
CA ALA A 86 -14.94 -7.82 -28.41
C ALA A 86 -16.12 -8.21 -29.33
N PRO A 87 -16.55 -7.33 -30.27
CA PRO A 87 -17.61 -7.68 -31.20
C PRO A 87 -17.15 -8.89 -32.01
N ARG A 88 -18.02 -9.89 -32.13
CA ARG A 88 -17.83 -10.97 -33.10
C ARG A 88 -17.75 -10.32 -34.48
N ALA A 89 -16.56 -10.39 -35.08
CA ALA A 89 -16.33 -10.02 -36.48
C ALA A 89 -17.12 -10.95 -37.41
#